data_AF-A0A4S1G3B9-F1
#
_entry.id   AF-A0A4S1G3B9-F1
#
_cell.length_a   1.000
_cell.length_b   1.000
_cell.length_c   1.000
_cell.angle_alpha   90.00
_cell.angle_beta   90.00
_cell.angle_gamma   90.00
#
_symmetry.space_group_name_H-M   'P 1'
#
loop_
_entity.id
_entity.type
_entity.pdbx_description
1 polymer ?
#
loop_
_entity_poly.entity_id
_entity_poly.type
_entity_poly.pdbx_seq_one_letter_code
_entity_poly.pdbx_strand_id
1 'polypeptide(L)' 'KAFDADDLADFLLSSWQGAMLRMKVERSPEPLERFKKIIFSTVFGKETA' A
#
# COMPACT_ATOMS: atom_id res chain seq x y z
N LYS A 1 -13.80 2.74 -12.59
CA LYS A 1 -13.24 1.67 -13.46
C LYS A 1 -12.62 0.65 -12.53
N ALA A 2 -13.08 -0.60 -12.54
CA ALA A 2 -12.55 -1.63 -11.64
C ALA A 2 -11.21 -2.16 -12.16
N PHE A 3 -10.28 -2.45 -11.25
CA PHE A 3 -9.02 -3.15 -11.56
C PHE A 3 -9.26 -4.66 -11.51
N ASP A 4 -8.47 -5.41 -12.28
CA ASP A 4 -8.43 -6.86 -12.11
C ASP A 4 -7.90 -7.21 -10.70
N ALA A 5 -8.40 -8.31 -10.13
CA ALA A 5 -8.04 -8.70 -8.77
C ALA A 5 -6.55 -9.07 -8.66
N ASP A 6 -6.00 -9.73 -9.68
CA ASP A 6 -4.61 -10.15 -9.72
C ASP A 6 -3.70 -8.92 -9.89
N ASP A 7 -4.05 -8.01 -10.80
CA ASP A 7 -3.33 -6.75 -11.00
C ASP A 7 -3.28 -5.92 -9.71
N LEU A 8 -4.39 -5.87 -8.97
CA LEU A 8 -4.45 -5.14 -7.71
C LEU A 8 -3.63 -5.83 -6.61
N ALA A 9 -3.67 -7.16 -6.54
CA ALA A 9 -2.89 -7.94 -5.58
C ALA A 9 -1.38 -7.75 -5.80
N ASP A 10 -0.93 -7.80 -7.06
CA ASP A 10 0.46 -7.59 -7.43
C ASP A 10 0.94 -6.16 -7.11
N PHE A 11 0.09 -5.17 -7.36
CA PHE A 11 0.36 -3.79 -6.98
C PHE A 11 0.51 -3.62 -5.46
N LEU A 12 -0.39 -4.20 -4.67
CA LEU A 12 -0.36 -4.16 -3.21
C LEU A 12 0.91 -4.83 -2.67
N LEU A 13 1.26 -6.01 -3.20
CA LEU A 13 2.45 -6.75 -2.78
C LEU A 13 3.73 -6.00 -3.10
N SER A 14 3.86 -5.47 -4.31
CA SER A 14 5.02 -4.69 -4.74
C SER A 14 5.20 -3.42 -3.89
N SER A 15 4.10 -2.72 -3.61
CA SER A 15 4.11 -1.52 -2.78
C SER A 15 4.48 -1.81 -1.32
N TRP A 16 3.98 -2.93 -0.75
CA TRP A 16 4.35 -3.39 0.58
C TRP A 16 5.84 -3.75 0.65
N GLN A 17 6.37 -4.47 -0.33
CA GLN A 17 7.79 -4.83 -0.41
C GLN A 17 8.70 -3.59 -0.45
N GLY A 18 8.33 -2.57 -1.22
CA GLY A 18 9.04 -1.29 -1.24
C GLY A 18 9.02 -0.57 0.11
N ALA A 19 7.88 -0.57 0.80
CA ALA A 19 7.75 -0.01 2.14
C ALA A 19 8.60 -0.75 3.18
N MET A 20 8.63 -2.09 3.13
CA MET A 20 9.49 -2.91 3.99
C MET A 20 10.97 -2.64 3.75
N LEU A 21 11.39 -2.49 2.49
CA LEU A 21 12.78 -2.15 2.16
C LEU A 21 13.18 -0.80 2.75
N ARG A 22 12.36 0.23 2.58
CA ARG A 22 12.62 1.56 3.14
C ARG A 22 12.60 1.57 4.66
N MET A 23 11.69 0.84 5.30
CA MET A 23 11.67 0.67 6.75
C MET A 23 13.01 0.15 7.29
N LYS A 24 13.63 -0.81 6.59
CA LYS A 24 14.95 -1.35 6.97
C LYS A 24 16.07 -0.35 6.74
N VAL A 25 16.06 0.37 5.61
CA VAL A 25 17.08 1.39 5.28
C VAL A 25 17.03 2.56 6.24
N GLU A 26 15.83 3.08 6.50
CA GLU A 26 15.59 4.24 7.36
C GLU A 26 15.58 3.89 8.86
N ARG A 27 15.60 2.58 9.20
CA ARG A 27 15.49 2.06 10.57
C ARG A 27 14.31 2.65 11.34
N SER A 28 13.22 2.93 10.62
CA SER A 28 12.02 3.59 11.13
C SER A 28 10.79 2.86 10.62
N PRO A 29 9.72 2.72 11.43
CA PRO A 29 8.46 2.13 10.99
C PRO A 29 7.65 3.05 10.06
N GLU A 30 8.02 4.33 9.95
CA GLU A 30 7.26 5.35 9.20
C GLU A 30 6.92 4.98 7.75
N PRO A 31 7.83 4.35 6.95
CA PRO A 31 7.49 3.95 5.59
C PRO A 31 6.33 2.95 5.53
N LEU A 32 6.25 2.04 6.49
CA LEU A 32 5.22 1.02 6.58
C LEU A 32 3.88 1.63 7.05
N GLU A 33 3.92 2.55 8.01
CA GLU A 33 2.74 3.30 8.45
C GLU A 33 2.16 4.17 7.32
N ARG A 34 3.03 4.82 6.54
CA ARG A 34 2.62 5.60 5.37
C ARG A 34 1.97 4.72 4.30
N PHE A 35 2.52 3.53 4.03
CA PHE A 35 1.89 2.56 3.13
C PHE A 35 0.46 2.21 3.60
N LYS A 36 0.31 1.80 4.87
CA LYS A 36 -1.00 1.43 5.43
C LYS A 36 -1.99 2.58 5.29
N LYS A 37 -1.61 3.79 5.71
CA LYS A 37 -2.46 4.97 5.62
C LYS A 37 -2.95 5.21 4.19
N ILE A 38 -2.07 5.16 3.19
CA ILE A 38 -2.44 5.41 1.80
C ILE A 38 -3.39 4.31 1.29
N ILE A 39 -3.01 3.04 1.41
CA ILE A 39 -3.79 1.92 0.86
C ILE A 39 -5.19 1.86 1.48
N PHE A 40 -5.33 2.04 2.79
CA PHE A 40 -6.65 2.05 3.44
C PHE A 40 -7.48 3.28 3.08
N SER A 41 -6.87 4.41 2.76
CA SER A 41 -7.59 5.62 2.34
C SER A 41 -7.97 5.62 0.85
N THR A 42 -7.21 4.95 -0.02
CA THR A 42 -7.41 5.04 -1.48
C THR A 42 -7.95 3.77 -2.10
N VAL A 43 -7.41 2.60 -1.74
CA VAL A 43 -7.75 1.31 -2.36
C VAL A 43 -8.89 0.62 -1.61
N PHE A 44 -8.82 0.64 -0.28
CA PHE A 44 -9.89 0.09 0.58
C PHE A 44 -10.82 1.17 1.13
N GLY A 45 -10.64 2.43 0.69
CA GLY A 45 -11.55 3.51 1.02
C GLY A 45 -12.93 3.19 0.48
N LYS A 46 -13.95 3.30 1.34
CA LYS A 46 -15.36 3.23 0.91
C LYS A 46 -15.54 4.28 -0.19
N GLU A 47 -16.14 3.90 -1.31
CA GLU A 47 -16.64 4.86 -2.30
C GLU A 47 -17.65 5.76 -1.57
N THR A 48 -17.22 6.96 -1.18
CA THR A 48 -18.17 8.02 -0.84
C THR A 48 -18.82 8.41 -2.15
N ALA A 49 -20.09 7.98 -2.25
CA ALA A 49 -21.08 8.20 -3.29
C ALA A 49 -20.96 9.52 -4.07
#